data_AF-R7UDF8-F1
#
_entry.id   AF-R7UDF8-F1
#
_cell.length_a   1.000
_cell.length_b   1.000
_cell.length_c   1.000
_cell.angle_alpha   90.00
_cell.angle_beta   90.00
_cell.angle_gamma   90.00
#
_symmetry.space_group_name_H-M   'P 1'
#
loop_
_entity.id
_entity.type
_entity.pdbx_description
1 polymer ?
#
loop_
_entity_poly.entity_id
_entity_poly.type
_entity_poly.pdbx_seq_one_letter_code
_entity_poly.pdbx_strand_id
1 'polypeptide(L)'
;MKFLVEFGESREQDSPQVCTSLRADIKFLFGIRGLEDITLQRWDPEWEAFVNLKDGETLPDKAKLKCFIPLVHAAEKPAMTESTDSCILHTPPSFSVSSHSSDPKLLFNVVEARMSQRLKDTLVSGVLTEWAPKHELINLVSDVLYSIDKYPTKFVKNELIEEIINRYPCLRNKIGDPCQAWKMKIDNGLKQMRSKDRTLSTPRQKKRKALDFASPVRGEGASQLPPYDETLIEQQQQLMVRELKRGHPDEEKLQLLMQETYPHRRDVIFKEGTFK
;
A
#
# COMPACT_ATOMS: atom_id res chain seq x y z
N MET A 1 -23.37 -5.56 19.00
CA MET A 1 -22.60 -5.07 17.84
C MET A 1 -21.20 -5.59 18.01
N LYS A 2 -20.63 -6.10 16.92
CA LYS A 2 -19.27 -6.66 16.94
C LYS A 2 -18.30 -5.62 16.40
N PHE A 3 -17.23 -5.37 17.12
CA PHE A 3 -16.15 -4.50 16.68
C PHE A 3 -14.85 -5.29 16.69
N LEU A 4 -13.98 -5.00 15.72
CA LEU A 4 -12.63 -5.55 15.71
C LEU A 4 -11.68 -4.47 16.23
N VAL A 5 -11.06 -4.72 17.38
CA VAL A 5 -10.10 -3.80 17.99
C VAL A 5 -8.69 -4.34 17.79
N GLU A 6 -7.81 -3.50 17.26
CA GLU A 6 -6.39 -3.80 17.08
C GLU A 6 -5.55 -3.03 18.09
N PHE A 7 -4.81 -3.76 18.93
CA PHE A 7 -3.83 -3.24 19.88
C PHE A 7 -2.68 -4.25 20.03
N GLY A 8 -1.71 -4.21 19.11
CA GLY A 8 -0.68 -5.26 18.97
C GLY A 8 -1.22 -6.59 18.40
N GLU A 9 -2.38 -7.02 18.89
CA GLU A 9 -3.17 -8.16 18.42
C GLU A 9 -4.61 -7.71 18.11
N SER A 10 -5.27 -8.38 17.17
CA SER A 10 -6.67 -8.12 16.82
C SER A 10 -7.60 -8.97 17.71
N ARG A 11 -8.56 -8.34 18.39
CA ARG A 11 -9.59 -9.03 19.18
C ARG A 11 -10.99 -8.55 18.76
N GLU A 12 -11.90 -9.51 18.64
CA GLU A 12 -13.31 -9.22 18.37
C GLU A 12 -14.04 -9.02 19.70
N GLN A 13 -14.82 -7.95 19.80
CA GLN A 13 -15.52 -7.58 21.03
C GLN A 13 -16.97 -7.23 20.74
N ASP A 14 -17.87 -7.78 21.56
CA ASP A 14 -19.26 -7.34 21.68
C ASP A 14 -19.32 -6.21 22.71
N SER A 15 -19.64 -4.99 22.26
CA SER A 15 -19.63 -3.79 23.11
C SER A 15 -20.93 -2.98 22.95
N PRO A 16 -21.38 -2.23 23.97
CA PRO A 16 -22.55 -1.35 23.87
C PRO A 16 -22.35 -0.18 22.88
N GLN A 17 -23.46 0.42 22.43
CA GLN A 17 -23.55 1.42 21.35
C GLN A 17 -22.82 2.75 21.56
N VAL A 18 -22.26 3.02 22.75
CA VAL A 18 -21.81 4.37 23.16
C VAL A 18 -20.33 4.37 23.56
N CYS A 19 -19.54 5.30 23.01
CA CYS A 19 -18.08 5.38 23.19
C CYS A 19 -17.60 5.61 24.64
N THR A 20 -18.46 6.11 25.54
CA THR A 20 -18.06 6.44 26.93
C THR A 20 -17.65 5.22 27.76
N SER A 21 -18.25 4.05 27.55
CA SER A 21 -17.81 2.80 28.20
C SER A 21 -16.78 2.03 27.37
N LEU A 22 -16.72 2.27 26.07
CA LEU A 22 -15.85 1.54 25.14
C LEU A 22 -14.36 1.65 25.49
N ARG A 23 -13.89 2.82 25.93
CA ARG A 23 -12.49 2.97 26.36
C ARG A 23 -12.17 2.12 27.58
N ALA A 24 -13.09 2.07 28.55
CA ALA A 24 -12.91 1.24 29.74
C ALA A 24 -12.94 -0.25 29.37
N ASP A 25 -13.84 -0.65 28.48
CA ASP A 25 -13.96 -2.03 28.04
C ASP A 25 -12.72 -2.49 27.26
N ILE A 26 -12.17 -1.64 26.39
CA ILE A 26 -10.91 -1.92 25.66
C ILE A 26 -9.72 -2.00 26.62
N LYS A 27 -9.63 -1.10 27.61
CA LYS A 27 -8.58 -1.19 28.65
C LYS A 27 -8.65 -2.53 29.38
N PHE A 28 -9.85 -2.97 29.76
CA PHE A 28 -10.06 -4.26 30.39
C PHE A 28 -9.69 -5.43 29.46
N LEU A 29 -10.13 -5.38 28.18
CA LEU A 29 -9.92 -6.45 27.21
C LEU A 29 -8.44 -6.70 26.88
N PHE A 30 -7.64 -5.64 26.84
CA PHE A 30 -6.20 -5.72 26.56
C PHE A 30 -5.33 -5.70 27.82
N GLY A 31 -5.94 -5.73 29.01
CA GLY A 31 -5.21 -5.75 30.28
C GLY A 31 -4.35 -4.50 30.52
N ILE A 32 -4.75 -3.36 29.95
CA ILE A 32 -4.04 -2.08 30.11
C ILE A 32 -4.26 -1.60 31.54
N ARG A 33 -3.24 -1.76 32.38
CA ARG A 33 -3.26 -1.36 33.80
C ARG A 33 -2.73 0.06 33.95
N GLY A 34 -3.61 1.03 34.18
CA GLY A 34 -3.21 2.41 34.48
C GLY A 34 -4.26 3.47 34.15
N LEU A 35 -3.94 4.72 34.52
CA LEU A 35 -4.69 5.94 34.17
C LEU A 35 -4.37 6.44 32.75
N GLU A 36 -3.60 5.69 31.95
CA GLU A 36 -3.17 6.12 30.62
C GLU A 36 -4.37 6.39 29.69
N ASP A 37 -4.42 7.58 29.10
CA ASP A 37 -5.46 7.96 28.17
C ASP A 37 -5.25 7.27 26.84
N ILE A 38 -6.04 6.23 26.56
CA ILE A 38 -5.99 5.55 25.27
C ILE A 38 -6.66 6.40 24.18
N THR A 39 -6.02 6.48 23.02
CA THR A 39 -6.63 7.06 21.83
C THR A 39 -7.22 5.97 20.96
N LEU A 40 -8.49 6.12 20.58
CA LEU A 40 -9.19 5.22 19.67
C LEU A 40 -9.31 5.87 18.29
N GLN A 41 -9.00 5.10 17.26
CA GLN A 41 -9.20 5.49 15.88
C GLN A 41 -10.13 4.50 15.17
N ARG A 42 -11.07 5.01 14.38
CA ARG A 42 -11.94 4.23 13.51
C ARG A 42 -11.39 4.20 12.09
N TRP A 43 -11.41 3.04 11.44
CA TRP A 43 -11.20 2.98 10.00
C TRP A 43 -12.39 3.60 9.26
N ASP A 44 -12.12 4.61 8.45
CA ASP A 44 -13.11 5.22 7.58
C ASP A 44 -12.94 4.69 6.14
N PRO A 45 -13.94 3.98 5.58
CA PRO A 45 -13.85 3.42 4.24
C PRO A 45 -13.86 4.50 3.14
N GLU A 46 -14.43 5.68 3.40
CA GLU A 46 -14.47 6.77 2.42
C GLU A 46 -13.09 7.43 2.28
N TRP A 47 -12.35 7.53 3.39
CA TRP A 47 -11.02 8.15 3.43
C TRP A 47 -9.87 7.16 3.33
N GLU A 48 -10.17 5.85 3.36
CA GLU A 48 -9.18 4.76 3.51
C GLU A 48 -8.15 5.06 4.62
N ALA A 49 -8.60 5.63 5.74
CA ALA A 49 -7.74 6.14 6.80
C ALA A 49 -8.35 5.94 8.20
N PHE A 50 -7.49 5.95 9.21
CA PHE A 50 -7.88 5.91 10.62
C PHE A 50 -8.15 7.32 11.14
N VAL A 51 -9.37 7.56 11.65
CA VAL A 51 -9.83 8.85 12.17
C VAL A 51 -10.04 8.75 13.68
N ASN A 52 -9.57 9.74 14.43
CA ASN A 52 -9.72 9.78 15.88
C ASN A 52 -11.20 9.83 16.28
N LEU A 53 -11.62 8.91 17.15
CA LEU A 53 -12.96 8.87 17.71
C LEU A 53 -13.11 9.91 18.81
N LYS A 54 -14.17 10.72 18.70
CA LYS A 54 -14.57 11.65 19.77
C LYS A 54 -15.46 10.96 20.80
N ASP A 55 -15.41 11.44 22.03
CA ASP A 55 -16.30 10.95 23.08
C ASP A 55 -17.77 11.21 22.72
N GLY A 56 -18.59 10.16 22.80
CA GLY A 56 -20.02 10.21 22.46
C GLY A 56 -20.39 9.90 21.01
N GLU A 57 -19.42 9.62 20.11
CA GLU A 57 -19.73 9.19 18.75
C GLU A 57 -20.36 7.79 18.71
N THR A 58 -21.40 7.61 17.90
CA THR A 58 -22.02 6.32 17.63
C THR A 58 -21.24 5.55 16.59
N LEU A 59 -20.88 4.30 16.92
CA LEU A 59 -20.11 3.42 16.06
C LEU A 59 -21.02 2.57 15.17
N PRO A 60 -20.73 2.45 13.85
CA PRO A 60 -21.46 1.55 12.97
C PRO A 60 -21.09 0.08 13.26
N ASP A 61 -22.04 -0.84 13.10
CA ASP A 61 -21.82 -2.27 13.33
C ASP A 61 -20.66 -2.80 12.45
N LYS A 62 -19.76 -3.61 13.03
CA LYS A 62 -18.52 -4.10 12.39
C LYS A 62 -17.44 -3.04 12.11
N ALA A 63 -17.44 -1.92 12.83
CA ALA A 63 -16.34 -0.96 12.73
C ALA A 63 -14.99 -1.59 13.13
N LYS A 64 -13.94 -1.27 12.36
CA LYS A 64 -12.56 -1.57 12.71
C LYS A 64 -11.99 -0.43 13.53
N LEU A 65 -11.46 -0.76 14.70
CA LEU A 65 -10.89 0.16 15.66
C LEU A 65 -9.41 -0.12 15.85
N LYS A 66 -8.60 0.94 15.86
CA LYS A 66 -7.19 0.88 16.24
C LYS A 66 -7.02 1.65 17.54
N CYS A 67 -6.43 1.00 18.54
CA CYS A 67 -6.12 1.61 19.82
C CYS A 67 -4.62 1.89 19.89
N PHE A 68 -4.23 3.01 20.51
CA PHE A 68 -2.84 3.28 20.88
C PHE A 68 -2.77 4.17 22.11
N ILE A 69 -1.64 4.07 22.82
CA ILE A 69 -1.34 4.91 23.98
C ILE A 69 -0.45 6.06 23.49
N PRO A 70 -0.93 7.32 23.50
CA PRO A 70 -0.10 8.48 23.21
C PRO A 70 0.93 8.63 24.32
N LEU A 71 2.21 8.58 23.97
CA LEU A 71 3.31 8.82 24.89
C LEU A 71 3.31 10.31 25.26
N VAL A 72 2.71 10.67 26.39
CA VAL A 72 2.82 12.01 26.96
C VAL A 72 4.29 12.22 27.29
N HIS A 73 4.98 13.01 26.47
CA HIS A 73 6.32 13.47 26.79
C HIS A 73 6.20 14.37 28.02
N ALA A 74 6.61 13.85 29.17
CA ALA A 74 6.88 14.68 30.34
C ALA A 74 7.98 15.67 29.93
N ALA A 75 7.61 16.93 29.72
CA ALA A 75 8.54 18.00 29.44
C ALA A 75 9.37 18.28 30.69
N GLU A 76 10.51 17.60 30.84
CA GLU A 76 11.55 18.02 31.77
C GLU A 76 12.32 19.20 31.17
N LYS A 77 12.15 20.36 31.80
CA LYS A 77 12.98 21.56 31.65
C LYS A 77 14.44 21.23 31.98
N PRO A 78 15.43 21.51 31.12
CA PRO A 78 16.82 21.40 31.53
C PRO A 78 17.22 22.66 32.33
N ALA A 79 17.55 22.46 33.60
CA ALA A 79 18.32 23.41 34.38
C ALA A 79 19.80 23.28 34.00
N MET A 80 20.46 24.44 33.86
CA MET A 80 21.89 24.55 33.63
C MET A 80 22.70 23.92 34.77
N THR A 81 23.78 23.21 34.42
CA THR A 81 25.04 23.27 35.16
C THR A 81 26.19 22.83 34.25
N GLU A 82 27.21 23.68 34.18
CA GLU A 82 28.52 23.44 33.59
C GLU A 82 29.29 22.37 34.39
N SER A 83 30.14 21.58 33.73
CA SER A 83 31.61 21.61 33.91
C SER A 83 32.30 20.26 33.64
N THR A 84 33.34 20.36 32.79
CA THR A 84 34.62 19.62 32.67
C THR A 84 34.77 18.09 32.72
N ASP A 85 35.42 17.64 31.64
CA ASP A 85 36.60 16.76 31.54
C ASP A 85 36.53 15.32 30.96
N SER A 86 37.25 15.21 29.84
CA SER A 86 37.92 14.11 29.13
C SER A 86 37.82 12.65 29.62
N CYS A 87 37.48 11.72 28.72
CA CYS A 87 38.45 10.80 28.08
C CYS A 87 37.77 9.77 27.14
N ILE A 88 38.47 9.47 26.05
CA ILE A 88 38.12 8.63 24.92
C ILE A 88 38.16 7.14 25.31
N LEU A 89 37.10 6.38 25.06
CA LEU A 89 37.18 4.94 24.80
C LEU A 89 36.20 4.53 23.69
N HIS A 90 36.78 4.01 22.61
CA HIS A 90 36.09 3.45 21.45
C HIS A 90 35.16 2.32 21.86
N THR A 91 33.86 2.55 21.70
CA THR A 91 32.84 1.50 21.63
C THR A 91 32.12 1.70 20.30
N PRO A 92 32.00 0.70 19.41
CA PRO A 92 31.15 0.86 18.23
C PRO A 92 29.74 1.18 18.71
N PRO A 93 29.05 2.19 18.16
CA PRO A 93 27.72 2.53 18.60
C PRO A 93 26.81 1.35 18.25
N SER A 94 26.49 0.55 19.27
CA SER A 94 25.33 -0.31 19.24
C SER A 94 24.14 0.63 19.27
N PHE A 95 23.69 1.05 18.09
CA PHE A 95 22.43 1.76 17.94
C PHE A 95 21.32 0.76 18.21
N SER A 96 21.01 0.59 19.49
CA SER A 96 19.72 0.11 19.93
C SER A 96 18.69 1.13 19.47
N VAL A 97 18.09 0.86 18.31
CA VAL A 97 16.99 1.66 17.78
C VAL A 97 15.85 1.51 18.79
N SER A 98 15.69 2.53 19.65
CA SER A 98 14.49 2.69 20.47
C SER A 98 13.31 2.78 19.51
N SER A 99 12.46 1.74 19.53
CA SER A 99 11.54 1.38 18.44
C SER A 99 10.38 2.35 18.16
N HIS A 100 10.35 3.59 18.66
CA HIS A 100 9.13 4.40 18.60
C HIS A 100 9.29 5.90 18.26
N SER A 101 10.44 6.33 17.75
CA SER A 101 10.53 7.71 17.21
C SER A 101 10.11 7.76 15.74
N SER A 102 8.92 8.29 15.47
CA SER A 102 8.43 8.63 14.13
C SER A 102 9.00 9.96 13.58
N ASP A 103 9.99 10.56 14.25
CA ASP A 103 10.60 11.83 13.82
C ASP A 103 11.37 11.64 12.49
N PRO A 104 10.96 12.29 11.39
CA PRO A 104 11.60 12.16 10.09
C PRO A 104 13.08 12.50 10.07
N LYS A 105 13.56 13.40 10.94
CA LYS A 105 14.98 13.76 11.01
C LYS A 105 15.82 12.63 11.57
N LEU A 106 15.30 11.95 12.59
CA LEU A 106 15.95 10.76 13.15
C LEU A 106 15.92 9.61 12.14
N LEU A 107 14.84 9.47 11.37
CA LEU A 107 14.77 8.51 10.26
C LEU A 107 15.80 8.81 9.18
N PHE A 108 15.95 10.08 8.81
CA PHE A 108 16.96 10.51 7.85
C PHE A 108 18.37 10.14 8.33
N ASN A 109 18.70 10.39 9.60
CA ASN A 109 20.00 10.03 10.16
C ASN A 109 20.29 8.52 10.07
N VAL A 110 19.26 7.67 10.30
CA VAL A 110 19.40 6.21 10.16
C VAL A 110 19.61 5.83 8.70
N VAL A 111 18.87 6.43 7.78
CA VAL A 111 19.06 6.23 6.34
C VAL A 111 20.49 6.65 5.95
N GLU A 112 20.91 7.86 6.32
CA GLU A 112 22.24 8.40 5.99
C GLU A 112 23.38 7.56 6.60
N ALA A 113 23.22 7.04 7.82
CA ALA A 113 24.19 6.15 8.44
C ALA A 113 24.36 4.83 7.67
N ARG A 114 23.28 4.32 7.06
CA ARG A 114 23.28 3.05 6.31
C ARG A 114 23.61 3.20 4.82
N MET A 115 23.68 4.44 4.29
CA MET A 115 24.09 4.65 2.90
C MET A 115 25.54 4.21 2.68
N SER A 116 25.80 3.55 1.54
CA SER A 116 27.17 3.25 1.14
C SER A 116 27.96 4.54 0.88
N GLN A 117 29.28 4.48 1.06
CA GLN A 117 30.14 5.64 0.80
C GLN A 117 30.03 6.12 -0.65
N ARG A 118 29.97 5.17 -1.61
CA ARG A 118 29.71 5.46 -3.02
C ARG A 118 28.42 6.25 -3.21
N LEU A 119 27.32 5.83 -2.55
CA LEU A 119 26.05 6.54 -2.65
C LEU A 119 26.16 7.97 -2.12
N LYS A 120 26.79 8.18 -0.96
CA LYS A 120 27.03 9.51 -0.39
C LYS A 120 27.82 10.40 -1.35
N ASP A 121 28.94 9.89 -1.88
CA ASP A 121 29.80 10.64 -2.79
C ASP A 121 29.07 11.02 -4.08
N THR A 122 28.21 10.13 -4.61
CA THR A 122 27.36 10.43 -5.79
C THR A 122 26.27 11.46 -5.50
N LEU A 123 25.69 11.45 -4.30
CA LEU A 123 24.67 12.42 -3.90
C LEU A 123 25.28 13.81 -3.67
N VAL A 124 26.45 13.88 -3.02
CA VAL A 124 27.19 15.12 -2.77
C VAL A 124 27.72 15.73 -4.06
N SER A 125 28.26 14.92 -4.98
CA SER A 125 28.72 15.40 -6.29
C SER A 125 27.58 15.85 -7.21
N GLY A 126 26.33 15.49 -6.90
CA GLY A 126 25.14 15.91 -7.62
C GLY A 126 24.94 15.20 -8.97
N VAL A 127 25.80 14.24 -9.33
CA VAL A 127 25.72 13.51 -10.60
C VAL A 127 25.01 12.18 -10.38
N LEU A 128 23.68 12.24 -10.24
CA LEU A 128 22.85 11.05 -10.10
C LEU A 128 22.34 10.57 -11.47
N THR A 129 23.28 10.20 -12.33
CA THR A 129 23.00 9.70 -13.69
C THR A 129 22.67 8.20 -13.70
N GLU A 130 23.25 7.43 -12.79
CA GLU A 130 23.06 5.98 -12.76
C GLU A 130 21.75 5.55 -12.07
N TRP A 131 21.12 4.50 -12.59
CA TRP A 131 19.91 3.89 -12.03
C TRP A 131 20.20 3.17 -10.69
N ALA A 132 21.38 2.57 -10.55
CA ALA A 132 21.73 1.75 -9.39
C ALA A 132 21.76 2.55 -8.06
N PRO A 133 22.42 3.72 -7.95
CA PRO A 133 22.40 4.53 -6.72
C PRO A 133 20.98 4.98 -6.30
N LYS A 134 20.12 5.28 -7.28
CA LYS A 134 18.71 5.62 -7.02
C LYS A 134 17.96 4.44 -6.42
N HIS A 135 18.15 3.24 -7.00
CA HIS A 135 17.49 2.03 -6.54
C HIS A 135 17.99 1.61 -5.15
N GLU A 136 19.28 1.77 -4.87
CA GLU A 136 19.86 1.55 -3.55
C GLU A 136 19.21 2.47 -2.50
N LEU A 137 19.14 3.77 -2.78
CA LEU A 137 18.50 4.73 -1.88
C LEU A 137 17.02 4.41 -1.63
N ILE A 138 16.26 4.07 -2.67
CA ILE A 138 14.84 3.70 -2.56
C ILE A 138 14.68 2.48 -1.64
N ASN A 139 15.47 1.44 -1.86
CA ASN A 139 15.43 0.22 -1.05
C ASN A 139 15.75 0.53 0.41
N LEU A 140 16.78 1.37 0.65
CA LEU A 140 17.21 1.71 1.99
C LEU A 140 16.15 2.50 2.75
N VAL A 141 15.53 3.49 2.10
CA VAL A 141 14.45 4.28 2.69
C VAL A 141 13.23 3.40 2.95
N SER A 142 12.85 2.53 2.01
CA SER A 142 11.77 1.56 2.21
C SER A 142 12.05 0.62 3.37
N ASP A 143 13.28 0.11 3.52
CA ASP A 143 13.68 -0.79 4.61
C ASP A 143 13.59 -0.11 5.98
N VAL A 144 14.14 1.10 6.10
CA VAL A 144 14.08 1.87 7.36
C VAL A 144 12.63 2.14 7.74
N LEU A 145 11.80 2.63 6.80
CA LEU A 145 10.38 2.87 7.06
C LEU A 145 9.65 1.60 7.49
N TYR A 146 9.90 0.49 6.77
CA TYR A 146 9.26 -0.79 7.03
C TYR A 146 9.65 -1.39 8.38
N SER A 147 10.89 -1.16 8.83
CA SER A 147 11.40 -1.64 10.12
C SER A 147 10.71 -1.00 11.32
N ILE A 148 10.13 0.19 11.14
CA ILE A 148 9.44 0.94 12.19
C ILE A 148 7.94 0.66 12.13
N ASP A 149 7.36 0.77 10.94
CA ASP A 149 5.96 0.48 10.71
C ASP A 149 5.79 -0.23 9.37
N LYS A 150 5.07 -1.35 9.35
CA LYS A 150 4.72 -2.08 8.13
C LYS A 150 3.81 -1.24 7.21
N TYR A 151 3.08 -0.28 7.78
CA TYR A 151 2.16 0.64 7.11
C TYR A 151 2.40 2.10 7.52
N PRO A 152 3.56 2.68 7.17
CA PRO A 152 3.90 4.03 7.58
C PRO A 152 2.91 5.04 6.98
N THR A 153 2.52 6.03 7.79
CA THR A 153 1.54 7.04 7.40
C THR A 153 2.04 7.88 6.23
N LYS A 154 1.11 8.47 5.47
CA LYS A 154 1.44 9.37 4.34
C LYS A 154 2.31 10.53 4.79
N PHE A 155 2.06 11.06 5.99
CA PHE A 155 2.81 12.17 6.57
C PHE A 155 4.29 11.80 6.79
N VAL A 156 4.57 10.70 7.51
CA VAL A 156 5.95 10.25 7.79
C VAL A 156 6.73 9.98 6.50
N LYS A 157 6.07 9.34 5.50
CA LYS A 157 6.69 9.12 4.19
C LYS A 157 7.04 10.43 3.49
N ASN A 158 6.13 11.40 3.51
CA ASN A 158 6.32 12.67 2.82
C ASN A 158 7.43 13.49 3.46
N GLU A 159 7.42 13.64 4.79
CA GLU A 159 8.45 14.42 5.49
C GLU A 159 9.84 13.81 5.33
N LEU A 160 9.97 12.48 5.39
CA LEU A 160 11.26 11.83 5.16
C LEU A 160 11.78 12.06 3.73
N ILE A 161 10.90 11.99 2.73
CA ILE A 161 11.26 12.24 1.33
C ILE A 161 11.66 13.71 1.14
N GLU A 162 10.93 14.64 1.75
CA GLU A 162 11.22 16.06 1.71
C GLU A 162 12.57 16.36 2.38
N GLU A 163 12.85 15.76 3.54
CA GLU A 163 14.13 15.90 4.23
C GLU A 163 15.31 15.39 3.38
N ILE A 164 15.15 14.22 2.74
CA ILE A 164 16.15 13.65 1.83
C ILE A 164 16.42 14.58 0.64
N ILE A 165 15.38 15.11 0.01
CA ILE A 165 15.52 15.99 -1.16
C ILE A 165 16.07 17.37 -0.76
N ASN A 166 15.72 17.87 0.42
CA ASN A 166 16.29 19.10 0.97
C ASN A 166 17.79 18.96 1.22
N ARG A 167 18.23 17.80 1.72
CA ARG A 167 19.65 17.52 1.92
C ARG A 167 20.40 17.28 0.61
N TYR A 168 19.74 16.65 -0.36
CA TYR A 168 20.32 16.29 -1.66
C TYR A 168 19.46 16.83 -2.82
N PRO A 169 19.61 18.13 -3.18
CA PRO A 169 18.80 18.76 -4.22
C PRO A 169 18.90 18.12 -5.61
N CYS A 170 19.96 17.34 -5.86
CA CYS A 170 20.16 16.57 -7.09
C CYS A 170 19.08 15.49 -7.31
N LEU A 171 18.35 15.12 -6.24
CA LEU A 171 17.23 14.18 -6.28
C LEU A 171 15.93 14.82 -6.77
N ARG A 172 15.86 16.15 -6.85
CA ARG A 172 14.66 16.88 -7.21
C ARG A 172 14.25 16.57 -8.65
N ASN A 173 12.98 16.23 -8.87
CA ASN A 173 12.47 16.09 -10.23
C ASN A 173 12.54 17.43 -10.96
N LYS A 174 12.98 17.40 -12.22
CA LYS A 174 13.03 18.59 -13.08
C LYS A 174 11.65 19.03 -13.58
N ILE A 175 10.66 18.14 -13.51
CA ILE A 175 9.31 18.34 -14.06
C ILE A 175 8.29 17.90 -13.01
N GLY A 176 7.34 18.78 -12.70
CA GLY A 176 6.25 18.52 -11.76
C GLY A 176 6.64 18.61 -10.28
N ASP A 177 5.88 17.92 -9.42
CA ASP A 177 6.16 17.88 -7.98
C ASP A 177 7.54 17.22 -7.73
N PRO A 178 8.45 17.92 -7.03
CA PRO A 178 9.80 17.45 -6.77
C PRO A 178 9.86 16.09 -6.06
N CYS A 179 8.87 15.80 -5.22
CA CYS A 179 8.84 14.65 -4.32
C CYS A 179 7.95 13.52 -4.86
N GLN A 180 7.04 13.78 -5.81
CA GLN A 180 6.01 12.83 -6.20
C GLN A 180 6.55 11.52 -6.80
N ALA A 181 7.56 11.60 -7.67
CA ALA A 181 8.16 10.38 -8.23
C ALA A 181 8.83 9.51 -7.15
N TRP A 182 9.39 10.15 -6.12
CA TRP A 182 9.97 9.46 -4.98
C TRP A 182 8.90 8.80 -4.12
N LYS A 183 7.79 9.51 -3.83
CA LYS A 183 6.63 8.97 -3.10
C LYS A 183 6.15 7.66 -3.73
N MET A 184 5.92 7.66 -5.04
CA MET A 184 5.49 6.46 -5.77
C MET A 184 6.49 5.31 -5.70
N LYS A 185 7.79 5.61 -5.80
CA LYS A 185 8.86 4.60 -5.75
C LYS A 185 8.99 3.97 -4.36
N ILE A 186 8.95 4.78 -3.31
CA ILE A 186 8.94 4.31 -1.92
C ILE A 186 7.68 3.48 -1.64
N ASP A 187 6.50 3.91 -2.10
CA ASP A 187 5.27 3.13 -1.96
C ASP A 187 5.36 1.77 -2.64
N ASN A 188 5.96 1.71 -3.84
CA ASN A 188 6.20 0.45 -4.53
C ASN A 188 7.22 -0.43 -3.79
N GLY A 189 8.29 0.14 -3.25
CA GLY A 189 9.25 -0.57 -2.40
C GLY A 189 8.58 -1.20 -1.18
N LEU A 190 7.77 -0.43 -0.45
CA LEU A 190 6.99 -0.90 0.70
C LEU A 190 5.98 -2.00 0.31
N LYS A 191 5.31 -1.87 -0.84
CA LYS A 191 4.42 -2.93 -1.38
C LYS A 191 5.18 -4.22 -1.63
N GLN A 192 6.38 -4.14 -2.22
CA GLN A 192 7.22 -5.32 -2.47
C GLN A 192 7.68 -5.98 -1.16
N MET A 193 8.08 -5.20 -0.15
CA MET A 193 8.46 -5.72 1.16
C MET A 193 7.29 -6.47 1.83
N ARG A 194 6.10 -5.86 1.87
CA ARG A 194 4.89 -6.52 2.38
C ARG A 194 4.53 -7.79 1.63
N SER A 195 4.71 -7.80 0.31
CA SER A 195 4.44 -8.99 -0.51
C SER A 195 5.39 -10.15 -0.22
N LYS A 196 6.60 -9.85 0.27
CA LYS A 196 7.61 -10.84 0.66
C LYS A 196 7.47 -11.28 2.13
N ASP A 197 6.85 -10.46 2.98
CA ASP A 197 6.64 -10.78 4.39
C ASP A 197 5.56 -11.86 4.56
N ARG A 198 6.02 -13.06 4.92
CA ARG A 198 5.15 -14.22 5.17
C ARG A 198 4.29 -14.05 6.43
N THR A 199 4.70 -13.19 7.37
CA THR A 199 3.94 -12.95 8.61
C THR A 199 2.67 -12.13 8.36
N LEU A 200 2.63 -11.35 7.28
CA LEU A 200 1.45 -10.59 6.84
C LEU A 200 0.54 -11.37 5.89
N SER A 201 0.92 -12.58 5.48
CA SER A 201 0.05 -13.41 4.67
C SER A 201 -1.12 -13.89 5.52
N THR A 202 -2.26 -13.22 5.38
CA THR A 202 -3.54 -13.94 5.45
C THR A 202 -3.42 -15.13 4.50
N PRO A 203 -3.90 -16.33 4.88
CA PRO A 203 -3.80 -17.50 4.02
C PRO A 203 -4.36 -17.06 2.68
N ARG A 204 -3.49 -17.00 1.65
CA ARG A 204 -3.90 -16.69 0.27
C ARG A 204 -5.14 -17.53 0.09
N GLN A 205 -6.31 -16.89 -0.01
CA GLN A 205 -7.49 -17.61 -0.45
C GLN A 205 -6.99 -18.26 -1.71
N LYS A 206 -6.81 -19.59 -1.66
CA LYS A 206 -6.42 -20.39 -2.80
C LYS A 206 -7.37 -19.87 -3.85
N LYS A 207 -6.86 -19.16 -4.87
CA LYS A 207 -7.67 -18.73 -6.00
C LYS A 207 -8.56 -19.91 -6.24
N ARG A 208 -9.88 -19.74 -6.00
CA ARG A 208 -10.84 -20.81 -6.26
C ARG A 208 -10.39 -21.34 -7.60
N LYS A 209 -10.00 -22.62 -7.65
CA LYS A 209 -9.61 -23.25 -8.89
C LYS A 209 -10.68 -22.78 -9.86
N ALA A 210 -10.27 -21.97 -10.84
CA ALA A 210 -11.19 -21.67 -11.92
C ALA A 210 -11.70 -23.05 -12.31
N LEU A 211 -13.03 -23.23 -12.33
CA LEU A 211 -13.64 -24.37 -12.98
C LEU A 211 -12.79 -24.63 -14.21
N ASP A 212 -12.28 -25.86 -14.36
CA ASP A 212 -11.29 -26.25 -15.34
C ASP A 212 -11.68 -25.79 -16.76
N PHE A 213 -11.43 -24.53 -17.08
CA PHE A 213 -11.36 -24.04 -18.43
C PHE A 213 -9.95 -24.41 -18.83
N ALA A 214 -9.88 -25.59 -19.45
CA ALA A 214 -8.70 -26.08 -20.13
C ALA A 214 -7.97 -24.91 -20.78
N SER A 215 -6.73 -24.69 -20.35
CA SER A 215 -5.79 -23.83 -21.06
C SER A 215 -5.86 -24.22 -22.54
N PRO A 216 -6.09 -23.30 -23.48
CA PRO A 216 -6.14 -23.68 -24.88
C PRO A 216 -4.75 -24.18 -25.25
N VAL A 217 -4.66 -25.50 -25.42
CA VAL A 217 -3.52 -26.16 -26.04
C VAL A 217 -3.32 -25.44 -27.37
N ARG A 218 -2.14 -24.86 -27.58
CA ARG A 218 -1.66 -24.52 -28.93
C ARG A 218 -1.49 -25.84 -29.65
N GLY A 219 -2.59 -26.37 -30.17
CA GLY A 219 -2.63 -27.51 -31.07
C GLY A 219 -2.71 -26.97 -32.48
N GLU A 220 -1.67 -27.20 -33.25
CA GLU A 220 -1.76 -27.25 -34.70
C GLU A 220 -2.85 -28.27 -35.05
N GLY A 221 -3.98 -27.77 -35.55
CA GLY A 221 -5.14 -28.59 -35.81
C GLY A 221 -6.24 -27.73 -36.38
N ALA A 222 -6.23 -27.59 -37.71
CA ALA A 222 -7.33 -27.05 -38.47
C ALA A 222 -8.58 -27.91 -38.22
N SER A 223 -9.34 -27.56 -37.19
CA SER A 223 -10.67 -28.11 -36.96
C SER A 223 -11.57 -27.48 -38.01
N GLN A 224 -11.86 -28.24 -39.07
CA GLN A 224 -12.92 -27.92 -40.03
C GLN A 224 -14.21 -27.76 -39.24
N LEU A 225 -14.59 -26.50 -38.98
CA LEU A 225 -15.91 -26.16 -38.47
C LEU A 225 -16.93 -26.36 -39.60
N PRO A 226 -18.18 -26.75 -39.27
CA PRO A 226 -19.23 -26.93 -40.26
C PRO A 226 -19.46 -25.63 -41.06
N PRO A 227 -19.90 -25.72 -42.33
CA PRO A 227 -20.15 -24.55 -43.17
C PRO A 227 -21.18 -23.65 -42.48
N TYR A 228 -20.75 -22.46 -42.10
CA TYR A 228 -21.61 -21.46 -41.48
C TYR A 228 -22.47 -20.78 -42.55
N ASP A 229 -23.74 -20.53 -42.22
CA ASP A 229 -24.62 -19.71 -43.02
C ASP A 229 -24.20 -18.23 -42.85
N GLU A 230 -23.55 -17.68 -43.87
CA GLU A 230 -23.08 -16.29 -43.90
C GLU A 230 -24.23 -15.30 -43.62
N THR A 231 -25.44 -15.64 -44.06
CA THR A 231 -26.63 -14.78 -43.88
C THR A 231 -27.03 -14.65 -42.41
N LEU A 232 -26.87 -15.71 -41.62
CA LEU A 232 -27.17 -15.71 -40.19
C LEU A 232 -26.18 -14.82 -39.41
N ILE A 233 -24.91 -14.86 -39.79
CA ILE A 233 -23.85 -14.10 -39.12
C ILE A 233 -24.00 -12.61 -39.42
N GLU A 234 -24.31 -12.25 -40.67
CA GLU A 234 -24.61 -10.87 -41.03
C GLU A 234 -25.82 -10.33 -40.25
N GLN A 235 -26.87 -11.14 -40.09
CA GLN A 235 -28.04 -10.76 -39.28
C GLN A 235 -27.67 -10.55 -37.80
N GLN A 236 -26.86 -11.42 -37.21
CA GLN A 236 -26.39 -11.28 -35.83
C GLN A 236 -25.52 -10.02 -35.65
N GLN A 237 -24.67 -9.68 -36.62
CA GLN A 237 -23.88 -8.45 -36.60
C GLN A 237 -24.77 -7.21 -36.69
N GLN A 238 -25.79 -7.22 -37.55
CA GLN A 238 -26.77 -6.12 -37.64
C GLN A 238 -27.57 -5.96 -36.34
N LEU A 239 -27.93 -7.06 -35.67
CA LEU A 239 -28.58 -7.03 -34.36
C LEU A 239 -27.67 -6.41 -33.31
N MET A 240 -26.39 -6.75 -33.29
CA MET A 240 -25.41 -6.16 -32.37
C MET A 240 -25.28 -4.64 -32.55
N VAL A 241 -25.19 -4.17 -33.81
CA VAL A 241 -25.17 -2.73 -34.13
C VAL A 241 -26.47 -2.04 -33.71
N ARG A 242 -27.62 -2.71 -33.86
CA ARG A 242 -28.92 -2.17 -33.46
C ARG A 242 -29.04 -2.05 -31.93
N GLU A 243 -28.54 -3.03 -31.18
CA GLU A 243 -28.53 -2.99 -29.71
C GLU A 243 -27.58 -1.90 -29.17
N LEU A 244 -26.39 -1.74 -29.77
CA LEU A 244 -25.45 -0.66 -29.41
C LEU A 244 -25.98 0.75 -29.70
N LYS A 245 -26.89 0.90 -30.67
CA LYS A 245 -27.54 2.17 -31.01
C LYS A 245 -28.70 2.53 -30.07
N ARG A 246 -29.10 1.64 -29.15
CA ARG A 246 -30.12 1.97 -28.14
C ARG A 246 -29.51 2.87 -27.07
N GLY A 247 -30.32 3.78 -26.52
CA GLY A 247 -29.90 4.66 -25.42
C GLY A 247 -29.50 3.90 -24.15
N HIS A 248 -30.06 2.70 -23.96
CA HIS A 248 -29.67 1.74 -22.94
C HIS A 248 -29.46 0.36 -23.59
N PRO A 249 -28.21 0.00 -23.93
CA PRO A 249 -27.89 -1.31 -24.49
C PRO A 249 -28.07 -2.42 -23.46
N ASP A 250 -28.62 -3.55 -23.91
CA ASP A 250 -28.73 -4.78 -23.10
C ASP A 250 -27.39 -5.53 -23.15
N GLU A 251 -26.66 -5.51 -22.02
CA GLU A 251 -25.33 -6.10 -21.91
C GLU A 251 -25.34 -7.62 -22.06
N GLU A 252 -26.37 -8.31 -21.54
CA GLU A 252 -26.46 -9.77 -21.62
C GLU A 252 -26.68 -10.21 -23.08
N LYS A 253 -27.58 -9.50 -23.78
CA LYS A 253 -27.85 -9.75 -25.19
C LYS A 253 -26.64 -9.46 -26.07
N LEU A 254 -25.90 -8.40 -25.77
CA LEU A 254 -24.67 -8.06 -26.49
C LEU A 254 -23.58 -9.10 -26.26
N GLN A 255 -23.40 -9.59 -25.03
CA GLN A 255 -22.43 -10.63 -24.74
C GLN A 255 -22.74 -11.93 -25.48
N LEU A 256 -24.02 -12.32 -25.55
CA LEU A 256 -24.45 -13.51 -26.27
C LEU A 256 -24.20 -13.39 -27.79
N LEU A 257 -24.60 -12.27 -28.39
CA LEU A 257 -24.33 -11.97 -29.81
C LEU A 257 -22.82 -11.91 -30.11
N MET A 258 -22.01 -11.41 -29.16
CA MET A 258 -20.55 -11.39 -29.30
C MET A 258 -19.95 -12.79 -29.25
N GLN A 259 -20.45 -13.69 -28.40
CA GLN A 259 -19.96 -15.05 -28.32
C GLN A 259 -20.31 -15.85 -29.58
N GLU A 260 -21.54 -15.71 -30.09
CA GLU A 260 -21.99 -16.39 -31.31
C GLU A 260 -21.19 -15.96 -32.55
N THR A 261 -20.89 -14.66 -32.66
CA THR A 261 -20.14 -14.11 -33.80
C THR A 261 -18.61 -14.19 -33.65
N TYR A 262 -18.10 -14.65 -32.50
CA TYR A 262 -16.65 -14.69 -32.24
C TYR A 262 -15.86 -15.59 -33.19
N PRO A 263 -16.28 -16.85 -33.48
CA PRO A 263 -15.54 -17.74 -34.39
C PRO A 263 -15.39 -17.12 -35.79
N HIS A 264 -16.46 -16.53 -36.32
CA HIS A 264 -16.44 -15.88 -37.62
C HIS A 264 -15.57 -14.62 -37.64
N ARG A 265 -15.71 -13.73 -36.64
CA ARG A 265 -14.86 -12.53 -36.54
C ARG A 265 -13.38 -12.88 -36.45
N ARG A 266 -13.06 -13.98 -35.76
CA ARG A 266 -11.71 -14.53 -35.67
C ARG A 266 -11.22 -15.01 -37.04
N ASP A 267 -12.02 -15.77 -37.78
CA ASP A 267 -11.66 -16.25 -39.12
C ASP A 267 -11.47 -15.12 -40.13
N VAL A 268 -12.30 -14.07 -40.09
CA VAL A 268 -12.11 -12.88 -40.94
C VAL A 268 -10.76 -12.23 -40.62
N ILE A 269 -10.39 -12.06 -39.35
CA ILE A 269 -9.08 -11.52 -38.96
C ILE A 269 -7.94 -12.41 -39.47
N PHE A 270 -8.09 -13.74 -39.43
CA PHE A 270 -7.07 -14.65 -39.96
C PHE A 270 -6.99 -14.66 -41.50
N LYS A 271 -8.11 -14.49 -42.21
CA LYS A 271 -8.17 -14.46 -43.68
C LYS A 271 -7.76 -13.10 -44.26
N GLU A 272 -8.12 -12.00 -43.61
CA GLU A 272 -7.76 -10.63 -44.02
C GLU A 272 -6.41 -10.18 -43.47
N GLY A 273 -5.97 -10.78 -42.34
CA GLY A 273 -4.67 -10.52 -41.71
C GLY A 273 -3.48 -11.20 -42.39
N THR A 274 -3.70 -12.02 -43.44
CA THR A 274 -2.64 -12.38 -44.39
C THR A 274 -2.31 -11.19 -45.29
N PHE A 275 -1.55 -10.25 -44.73
CA PHE A 275 -0.80 -9.28 -45.53
C PHE A 275 0.16 -10.05 -46.46
N LYS A 276 -0.08 -9.96 -47.76
CA LYS A 276 0.97 -10.08 -48.77
C LYS A 276 1.85 -8.84 -48.74
#